data_AF-A0A7X0M5S8-F1
#
_entry.id   AF-A0A7X0M5S8-F1
#
_cell.length_a   1.000
_cell.length_b   1.000
_cell.length_c   1.000
_cell.angle_alpha   90.00
_cell.angle_beta   90.00
_cell.angle_gamma   90.00
#
_symmetry.space_group_name_H-M   'P 1'
#
loop_
_entity.id
_entity.type
_entity.pdbx_description
1 polymer ?
#
loop_
_entity_poly.entity_id
_entity_poly.type
_entity_poly.pdbx_seq_one_letter_code
_entity_poly.pdbx_strand_id
1 'polypeptide(L)'
;MDERARRWRMVLGGEAGGAAGELSGDDARMDAALAALYDSGGSGEGSGGGAAGDARRGAGLGGSAPRVARWLGDIRSYFPSTVVQVMQKDAIDRLNLTRLLLEPEMLEAVEPDVHLVGTLISLNRVMPETARRSARAVVAKVVADLERRLARRTMTAVSGALDRSARTSRPRRVADIDWDRTIRANLKNYLPERRTVVPSRMVGYARRQRAVLRDVTLCVDQSGSMAASVVYSSVFGAVLASMRSLRTSLVVFDTSVVDLTDQLHDPVELLFGTQLGGGTDINRAIAYCQGLITRPADSIFILISDLYEGGVREEMLRRVAAMTASGIQVIVLLALSDEGQPHYDHENAQALAALGVPAFACTPDAFPELMAAAIERRDITQWAERTLSVRGRH
;
A
#
# COMPACT_ATOMS: atom_id res chain seq x y z
N MET A 1 -23.17 9.59 -41.92
CA MET A 1 -23.34 10.53 -40.80
C MET A 1 -22.08 11.39 -40.70
N ASP A 2 -22.16 12.68 -40.41
CA ASP A 2 -20.97 13.51 -40.15
C ASP A 2 -20.28 13.02 -38.85
N GLU A 3 -18.96 12.93 -38.82
CA GLU A 3 -18.17 12.35 -37.70
C GLU A 3 -18.42 13.10 -36.40
N ARG A 4 -18.69 14.42 -36.49
CA ARG A 4 -19.08 15.22 -35.35
C ARG A 4 -20.46 14.80 -34.82
N ALA A 5 -21.45 14.65 -35.70
CA ALA A 5 -22.80 14.21 -35.33
C ALA A 5 -22.80 12.78 -34.73
N ARG A 6 -21.94 11.89 -35.25
CA ARG A 6 -21.72 10.53 -34.72
C ARG A 6 -21.22 10.55 -33.27
N ARG A 7 -20.21 11.38 -32.96
CA ARG A 7 -19.67 11.52 -31.60
C ARG A 7 -20.68 12.13 -30.63
N TRP A 8 -21.43 13.14 -31.08
CA TRP A 8 -22.48 13.74 -30.26
C TRP A 8 -23.63 12.77 -29.98
N ARG A 9 -24.02 11.91 -30.94
CA ARG A 9 -25.00 10.83 -30.73
C ARG A 9 -24.54 9.84 -29.65
N MET A 10 -23.28 9.39 -29.69
CA MET A 10 -22.73 8.46 -28.70
C MET A 10 -22.57 9.06 -27.30
N VAL A 11 -22.28 10.36 -27.19
CA VAL A 11 -22.11 11.05 -25.90
C VAL A 11 -23.45 11.36 -25.22
N LEU A 12 -24.50 11.65 -26.01
CA LEU A 12 -25.81 12.05 -25.49
C LEU A 12 -26.74 10.87 -25.18
N GLY A 13 -26.41 9.66 -25.65
CA GLY A 13 -27.23 8.46 -25.46
C GLY A 13 -28.52 8.44 -26.31
N GLY A 14 -29.21 7.28 -26.26
CA GLY A 14 -30.36 6.98 -27.11
C GLY A 14 -31.54 7.95 -26.95
N GLU A 15 -31.85 8.35 -25.70
CA GLU A 15 -33.04 9.15 -25.38
C GLU A 15 -32.91 10.65 -25.69
N ALA A 16 -31.70 11.23 -25.61
CA ALA A 16 -31.49 12.66 -25.90
C ALA A 16 -31.06 12.95 -27.35
N GLY A 17 -30.70 11.91 -28.13
CA GLY A 17 -30.10 12.04 -29.45
C GLY A 17 -31.05 11.96 -30.66
N GLY A 18 -32.37 12.13 -30.47
CA GLY A 18 -33.37 11.98 -31.54
C GLY A 18 -33.14 12.84 -32.80
N ALA A 19 -32.31 13.88 -32.72
CA ALA A 19 -31.98 14.77 -33.84
C ALA A 19 -30.75 14.32 -34.68
N ALA A 20 -30.00 13.29 -34.29
CA ALA A 20 -28.69 12.98 -34.88
C ALA A 20 -28.64 11.71 -35.77
N GLY A 21 -29.81 11.10 -36.09
CA GLY A 21 -29.92 9.99 -37.06
C GLY A 21 -29.66 8.59 -36.47
N GLU A 22 -30.02 7.55 -37.23
CA GLU A 22 -29.86 6.14 -36.80
C GLU A 22 -28.40 5.68 -36.94
N LEU A 23 -27.86 5.04 -35.89
CA LEU A 23 -26.56 4.38 -35.92
C LEU A 23 -26.70 2.99 -36.57
N SER A 24 -25.74 2.57 -37.37
CA SER A 24 -25.77 1.27 -38.08
C SER A 24 -24.44 0.53 -37.93
N GLY A 25 -24.47 -0.81 -37.91
CA GLY A 25 -23.26 -1.63 -37.89
C GLY A 25 -22.56 -1.66 -36.52
N ASP A 26 -21.24 -1.52 -36.50
CA ASP A 26 -20.45 -1.52 -35.25
C ASP A 26 -20.83 -0.38 -34.30
N ASP A 27 -21.24 0.76 -34.84
CA ASP A 27 -21.64 1.92 -34.03
C ASP A 27 -22.93 1.68 -33.24
N ALA A 28 -23.86 0.91 -33.80
CA ALA A 28 -25.07 0.50 -33.09
C ALA A 28 -24.77 -0.51 -31.97
N ARG A 29 -23.75 -1.36 -32.16
CA ARG A 29 -23.28 -2.29 -31.12
C ARG A 29 -22.55 -1.55 -30.00
N MET A 30 -21.73 -0.56 -30.34
CA MET A 30 -21.07 0.31 -29.36
C MET A 30 -22.07 1.12 -28.53
N ASP A 31 -23.08 1.70 -29.18
CA ASP A 31 -24.15 2.46 -28.51
C ASP A 31 -24.99 1.56 -27.59
N ALA A 32 -25.34 0.34 -28.04
CA ALA A 32 -26.01 -0.65 -27.21
C ALA A 32 -25.17 -1.07 -25.99
N ALA A 33 -23.85 -1.19 -26.16
CA ALA A 33 -22.95 -1.46 -25.05
C ALA A 33 -22.89 -0.27 -24.06
N LEU A 34 -22.81 0.97 -24.56
CA LEU A 34 -22.83 2.17 -23.73
C LEU A 34 -24.15 2.33 -22.97
N ALA A 35 -25.29 2.12 -23.64
CA ALA A 35 -26.62 2.17 -23.02
C ALA A 35 -26.78 1.07 -21.95
N ALA A 36 -26.30 -0.15 -22.19
CA ALA A 36 -26.33 -1.21 -21.18
C ALA A 36 -25.53 -0.86 -19.91
N LEU A 37 -24.48 -0.03 -20.02
CA LEU A 37 -23.70 0.45 -18.89
C LEU A 37 -24.39 1.63 -18.19
N TYR A 38 -24.69 2.70 -18.94
CA TYR A 38 -25.06 4.00 -18.37
C TYR A 38 -26.57 4.17 -18.11
N ASP A 39 -27.43 3.43 -18.83
CA ASP A 39 -28.89 3.54 -18.71
C ASP A 39 -29.48 2.55 -17.70
N SER A 40 -28.65 1.63 -17.17
CA SER A 40 -29.07 0.62 -16.19
C SER A 40 -29.30 1.16 -14.77
N GLY A 41 -29.01 2.44 -14.53
CA GLY A 41 -29.17 3.12 -13.24
C GLY A 41 -30.23 4.23 -13.19
N GLY A 42 -30.93 4.50 -14.29
CA GLY A 42 -31.85 5.64 -14.38
C GLY A 42 -33.19 5.30 -15.02
N SER A 43 -34.18 4.93 -14.21
CA SER A 43 -35.60 5.07 -14.58
C SER A 43 -36.50 5.03 -13.33
N GLY A 44 -36.25 5.98 -12.44
CA GLY A 44 -37.31 6.63 -11.70
C GLY A 44 -37.59 7.98 -12.39
N GLU A 45 -38.88 8.23 -12.67
CA GLU A 45 -39.49 9.51 -13.04
C GLU A 45 -39.54 9.90 -14.54
N GLY A 46 -40.70 9.61 -15.15
CA GLY A 46 -41.43 10.65 -15.89
C GLY A 46 -41.89 10.32 -17.32
N SER A 47 -43.04 9.64 -17.46
CA SER A 47 -44.16 10.03 -18.35
C SER A 47 -45.10 8.87 -18.73
N GLY A 48 -46.25 8.80 -18.06
CA GLY A 48 -47.55 8.60 -18.72
C GLY A 48 -48.09 7.19 -18.99
N GLY A 49 -48.91 6.68 -18.06
CA GLY A 49 -50.21 6.11 -18.42
C GLY A 49 -50.46 4.60 -18.20
N GLY A 50 -51.23 4.28 -17.14
CA GLY A 50 -52.28 3.25 -17.24
C GLY A 50 -52.09 1.91 -16.52
N ALA A 51 -52.76 1.80 -15.35
CA ALA A 51 -53.46 0.63 -14.81
C ALA A 51 -52.68 -0.56 -14.18
N ALA A 52 -52.89 -0.66 -12.85
CA ALA A 52 -53.15 -1.86 -12.05
C ALA A 52 -52.04 -2.91 -11.84
N GLY A 53 -51.65 -3.10 -10.56
CA GLY A 53 -51.07 -4.36 -10.09
C GLY A 53 -50.04 -4.21 -8.97
N ASP A 54 -50.49 -4.28 -7.73
CA ASP A 54 -49.67 -4.50 -6.54
C ASP A 54 -48.80 -5.76 -6.68
N ALA A 55 -47.49 -5.60 -6.73
CA ALA A 55 -46.51 -6.64 -6.41
C ALA A 55 -45.13 -5.99 -6.18
N ARG A 56 -44.81 -5.70 -4.91
CA ARG A 56 -43.42 -5.58 -4.44
C ARG A 56 -42.69 -6.88 -4.75
N ARG A 57 -42.00 -6.95 -5.89
CA ARG A 57 -41.02 -7.99 -6.20
C ARG A 57 -39.65 -7.34 -6.26
N GLY A 58 -38.85 -7.59 -5.23
CA GLY A 58 -37.40 -7.44 -5.32
C GLY A 58 -36.91 -8.31 -6.47
N ALA A 59 -36.52 -7.68 -7.58
CA ALA A 59 -35.92 -8.35 -8.70
C ALA A 59 -34.49 -8.74 -8.31
N GLY A 60 -34.29 -10.02 -8.02
CA GLY A 60 -32.97 -10.60 -7.87
C GLY A 60 -32.13 -10.36 -9.12
N LEU A 61 -30.91 -9.89 -8.91
CA LEU A 61 -29.90 -9.58 -9.93
C LEU A 61 -29.27 -10.84 -10.58
N GLY A 62 -30.07 -11.87 -10.84
CA GLY A 62 -29.60 -13.07 -11.55
C GLY A 62 -29.38 -12.83 -13.06
N GLY A 63 -29.99 -11.80 -13.63
CA GLY A 63 -29.91 -11.48 -15.06
C GLY A 63 -28.83 -10.47 -15.47
N SER A 64 -28.19 -9.80 -14.49
CA SER A 64 -27.27 -8.67 -14.77
C SER A 64 -25.82 -9.11 -14.96
N ALA A 65 -25.38 -10.20 -14.32
CA ALA A 65 -24.00 -10.68 -14.43
C ALA A 65 -23.60 -11.15 -15.85
N PRO A 66 -24.42 -11.94 -16.58
CA PRO A 66 -24.06 -12.40 -17.93
C PRO A 66 -24.01 -11.26 -18.95
N ARG A 67 -24.82 -10.20 -18.74
CA ARG A 67 -24.88 -9.04 -19.63
C ARG A 67 -23.67 -8.13 -19.46
N VAL A 68 -23.19 -7.94 -18.23
CA VAL A 68 -21.99 -7.15 -17.93
C VAL A 68 -20.71 -7.87 -18.42
N ALA A 69 -20.64 -9.20 -18.31
CA ALA A 69 -19.51 -9.97 -18.83
C ALA A 69 -19.42 -9.91 -20.37
N ARG A 70 -20.56 -10.03 -21.06
CA ARG A 70 -20.66 -9.87 -22.52
C ARG A 70 -20.29 -8.45 -22.95
N TRP A 71 -20.77 -7.45 -22.20
CA TRP A 71 -20.45 -6.03 -22.41
C TRP A 71 -18.95 -5.72 -22.28
N LEU A 72 -18.27 -6.26 -21.25
CA LEU A 72 -16.82 -6.11 -21.08
C LEU A 72 -16.02 -6.75 -22.22
N GLY A 73 -16.52 -7.86 -22.76
CA GLY A 73 -15.98 -8.49 -23.97
C GLY A 73 -16.16 -7.60 -25.21
N ASP A 74 -17.37 -7.08 -25.40
CA ASP A 74 -17.71 -6.26 -26.57
C ASP A 74 -16.95 -4.92 -26.59
N ILE A 75 -16.77 -4.25 -25.43
CA ILE A 75 -16.01 -2.98 -25.37
C ILE A 75 -14.54 -3.14 -25.77
N ARG A 76 -13.91 -4.28 -25.46
CA ARG A 76 -12.52 -4.56 -25.87
C ARG A 76 -12.36 -4.70 -27.38
N SER A 77 -13.41 -5.09 -28.09
CA SER A 77 -13.37 -5.18 -29.56
C SER A 77 -13.46 -3.81 -30.22
N TYR A 78 -14.05 -2.81 -29.56
CA TYR A 78 -14.43 -1.56 -30.19
C TYR A 78 -13.70 -0.32 -29.67
N PHE A 79 -13.07 -0.36 -28.50
CA PHE A 79 -12.41 0.80 -27.88
C PHE A 79 -10.91 0.59 -27.63
N PRO A 80 -10.07 1.65 -27.76
CA PRO A 80 -8.66 1.61 -27.39
C PRO A 80 -8.44 1.31 -25.89
N SER A 81 -7.37 0.61 -25.55
CA SER A 81 -7.08 0.11 -24.18
C SER A 81 -7.13 1.19 -23.09
N THR A 82 -6.71 2.41 -23.39
CA THR A 82 -6.74 3.54 -22.45
C THR A 82 -8.16 4.00 -22.12
N VAL A 83 -9.09 3.95 -23.09
CA VAL A 83 -10.51 4.31 -22.90
C VAL A 83 -11.24 3.19 -22.16
N VAL A 84 -10.92 1.94 -22.49
CA VAL A 84 -11.43 0.76 -21.78
C VAL A 84 -11.09 0.81 -20.29
N GLN A 85 -9.88 1.20 -19.93
CA GLN A 85 -9.46 1.34 -18.53
C GLN A 85 -10.29 2.38 -17.76
N VAL A 86 -10.56 3.54 -18.37
CA VAL A 86 -11.37 4.60 -17.73
C VAL A 86 -12.83 4.17 -17.60
N MET A 87 -13.39 3.54 -18.63
CA MET A 87 -14.77 3.03 -18.60
C MET A 87 -14.94 1.85 -17.65
N GLN A 88 -13.93 0.98 -17.54
CA GLN A 88 -13.92 -0.09 -16.55
C GLN A 88 -13.86 0.50 -15.15
N LYS A 89 -13.00 1.50 -14.90
CA LYS A 89 -12.93 2.19 -13.62
C LYS A 89 -14.27 2.85 -13.22
N ASP A 90 -14.91 3.57 -14.14
CA ASP A 90 -16.21 4.21 -13.88
C ASP A 90 -17.36 3.19 -13.69
N ALA A 91 -17.31 2.07 -14.42
CA ALA A 91 -18.23 0.94 -14.21
C ALA A 91 -17.97 0.23 -12.87
N ILE A 92 -16.70 0.11 -12.46
CA ILE A 92 -16.23 -0.42 -11.17
C ILE A 92 -16.83 0.39 -10.02
N ASP A 93 -16.83 1.71 -10.14
CA ASP A 93 -17.31 2.64 -9.12
C ASP A 93 -18.84 2.72 -9.04
N ARG A 94 -19.57 2.51 -10.16
CA ARG A 94 -21.05 2.69 -10.23
C ARG A 94 -21.90 1.41 -10.06
N LEU A 95 -21.42 0.22 -10.45
CA LEU A 95 -22.30 -0.96 -10.65
C LEU A 95 -22.41 -1.96 -9.48
N ASN A 96 -22.14 -1.58 -8.22
CA ASN A 96 -22.20 -2.52 -7.08
C ASN A 96 -21.37 -3.80 -7.34
N LEU A 97 -20.09 -3.61 -7.67
CA LEU A 97 -19.17 -4.65 -8.15
C LEU A 97 -18.94 -5.84 -7.22
N THR A 98 -19.37 -5.73 -5.97
CA THR A 98 -19.26 -6.76 -4.96
C THR A 98 -19.82 -8.11 -5.41
N ARG A 99 -20.86 -8.13 -6.25
CA ARG A 99 -21.45 -9.39 -6.76
C ARG A 99 -20.79 -9.92 -8.03
N LEU A 100 -20.23 -9.05 -8.88
CA LEU A 100 -19.62 -9.45 -10.16
C LEU A 100 -18.19 -9.96 -9.99
N LEU A 101 -17.47 -9.47 -8.97
CA LEU A 101 -16.16 -9.99 -8.57
C LEU A 101 -16.21 -11.38 -7.92
N LEU A 102 -17.41 -11.93 -7.67
CA LEU A 102 -17.60 -13.30 -7.20
C LEU A 102 -17.69 -14.30 -8.35
N GLU A 103 -17.84 -13.85 -9.59
CA GLU A 103 -17.88 -14.73 -10.75
C GLU A 103 -16.44 -15.03 -11.22
N PRO A 104 -15.99 -16.29 -11.20
CA PRO A 104 -14.62 -16.69 -11.56
C PRO A 104 -14.14 -16.15 -12.91
N GLU A 105 -15.01 -16.14 -13.91
CA GLU A 105 -14.72 -15.73 -15.27
C GLU A 105 -14.37 -14.23 -15.36
N MET A 106 -14.90 -13.41 -14.44
CA MET A 106 -14.64 -11.98 -14.41
C MET A 106 -13.32 -11.63 -13.76
N LEU A 107 -12.93 -12.38 -12.72
CA LEU A 107 -11.64 -12.23 -12.05
C LEU A 107 -10.45 -12.53 -12.99
N GLU A 108 -10.64 -13.44 -13.96
CA GLU A 108 -9.62 -13.77 -14.96
C GLU A 108 -9.48 -12.68 -16.04
N ALA A 109 -10.53 -11.90 -16.30
CA ALA A 109 -10.57 -10.90 -17.37
C ALA A 109 -10.06 -9.51 -16.94
N VAL A 110 -10.16 -9.19 -15.65
CA VAL A 110 -9.75 -7.90 -15.06
C VAL A 110 -8.22 -7.83 -14.89
N GLU A 111 -7.64 -6.66 -15.18
CA GLU A 111 -6.22 -6.43 -14.94
C GLU A 111 -5.94 -6.40 -13.42
N PRO A 112 -5.08 -7.29 -12.90
CA PRO A 112 -4.86 -7.35 -11.46
C PRO A 112 -4.06 -6.14 -10.98
N ASP A 113 -4.66 -5.31 -10.13
CA ASP A 113 -4.00 -4.20 -9.45
C ASP A 113 -4.16 -4.30 -7.91
N VAL A 114 -3.48 -3.42 -7.19
CA VAL A 114 -3.51 -3.41 -5.71
C VAL A 114 -4.88 -3.03 -5.16
N HIS A 115 -5.64 -2.21 -5.88
CA HIS A 115 -6.96 -1.78 -5.46
C HIS A 115 -7.95 -2.96 -5.52
N LEU A 116 -7.92 -3.74 -6.60
CA LEU A 116 -8.67 -4.98 -6.74
C LEU A 116 -8.33 -5.96 -5.60
N VAL A 117 -7.06 -6.11 -5.25
CA VAL A 117 -6.66 -6.95 -4.10
C VAL A 117 -7.32 -6.47 -2.81
N GLY A 118 -7.29 -5.16 -2.54
CA GLY A 118 -7.97 -4.59 -1.38
C GLY A 118 -9.47 -4.89 -1.36
N THR A 119 -10.14 -4.73 -2.51
CA THR A 119 -11.56 -5.07 -2.67
C THR A 119 -11.79 -6.57 -2.43
N LEU A 120 -11.00 -7.47 -3.00
CA LEU A 120 -11.15 -8.92 -2.81
C LEU A 120 -10.98 -9.34 -1.34
N ILE A 121 -10.03 -8.74 -0.62
CA ILE A 121 -9.81 -9.00 0.81
C ILE A 121 -11.03 -8.53 1.62
N SER A 122 -11.60 -7.37 1.29
CA SER A 122 -12.79 -6.85 1.98
C SER A 122 -14.01 -7.77 1.84
N LEU A 123 -14.08 -8.51 0.72
CA LEU A 123 -15.17 -9.44 0.41
C LEU A 123 -14.93 -10.87 0.89
N ASN A 124 -13.78 -11.17 1.51
CA ASN A 124 -13.35 -12.51 1.87
C ASN A 124 -14.38 -13.31 2.69
N ARG A 125 -15.10 -12.64 3.61
CA ARG A 125 -16.13 -13.27 4.47
C ARG A 125 -17.40 -13.67 3.70
N VAL A 126 -17.76 -12.92 2.66
CA VAL A 126 -19.02 -13.07 1.92
C VAL A 126 -18.82 -13.91 0.64
N MET A 127 -17.56 -14.17 0.27
CA MET A 127 -17.17 -14.85 -0.95
C MET A 127 -17.41 -16.38 -0.88
N PRO A 128 -18.13 -16.98 -1.85
CA PRO A 128 -18.24 -18.44 -1.99
C PRO A 128 -16.87 -19.11 -2.16
N GLU A 129 -16.74 -20.40 -1.79
CA GLU A 129 -15.44 -21.10 -1.83
C GLU A 129 -14.81 -21.18 -3.23
N THR A 130 -15.63 -21.30 -4.27
CA THR A 130 -15.17 -21.30 -5.67
C THR A 130 -14.57 -19.95 -6.05
N ALA A 131 -15.27 -18.86 -5.73
CA ALA A 131 -14.81 -17.49 -5.93
C ALA A 131 -13.54 -17.19 -5.11
N ARG A 132 -13.43 -17.72 -3.89
CA ARG A 132 -12.25 -17.55 -3.02
C ARG A 132 -10.98 -18.11 -3.66
N ARG A 133 -11.09 -19.23 -4.37
CA ARG A 133 -9.95 -19.84 -5.07
C ARG A 133 -9.47 -18.96 -6.22
N SER A 134 -10.40 -18.46 -7.04
CA SER A 134 -10.09 -17.55 -8.15
C SER A 134 -9.52 -16.22 -7.65
N ALA A 135 -10.11 -15.66 -6.59
CA ALA A 135 -9.59 -14.44 -5.94
C ALA A 135 -8.17 -14.66 -5.43
N ARG A 136 -7.89 -15.80 -4.77
CA ARG A 136 -6.52 -16.16 -4.34
C ARG A 136 -5.54 -16.22 -5.51
N ALA A 137 -5.94 -16.78 -6.65
CA ALA A 137 -5.08 -16.83 -7.83
C ALA A 137 -4.76 -15.42 -8.38
N VAL A 138 -5.75 -14.52 -8.41
CA VAL A 138 -5.55 -13.13 -8.82
C VAL A 138 -4.63 -12.39 -7.86
N VAL A 139 -4.89 -12.49 -6.54
CA VAL A 139 -4.05 -11.90 -5.50
C VAL A 139 -2.62 -12.42 -5.59
N ALA A 140 -2.43 -13.74 -5.76
CA ALA A 140 -1.12 -14.35 -5.91
C ALA A 140 -0.35 -13.78 -7.12
N LYS A 141 -1.03 -13.51 -8.24
CA LYS A 141 -0.42 -12.89 -9.41
C LYS A 141 0.06 -11.46 -9.12
N VAL A 142 -0.76 -10.64 -8.45
CA VAL A 142 -0.38 -9.26 -8.07
C VAL A 142 0.79 -9.28 -7.09
N VAL A 143 0.69 -10.10 -6.04
CA VAL A 143 1.72 -10.23 -5.00
C VAL A 143 3.05 -10.70 -5.60
N ALA A 144 3.03 -11.72 -6.47
CA ALA A 144 4.23 -12.19 -7.15
C ALA A 144 4.86 -11.12 -8.05
N ASP A 145 4.05 -10.29 -8.72
CA ASP A 145 4.57 -9.21 -9.56
C ASP A 145 5.20 -8.08 -8.73
N LEU A 146 4.52 -7.67 -7.65
CA LEU A 146 5.06 -6.73 -6.68
C LEU A 146 6.35 -7.23 -6.04
N GLU A 147 6.40 -8.50 -5.63
CA GLU A 147 7.59 -9.11 -5.07
C GLU A 147 8.74 -9.09 -6.07
N ARG A 148 8.52 -9.49 -7.33
CA ARG A 148 9.56 -9.44 -8.38
C ARG A 148 10.11 -8.04 -8.60
N ARG A 149 9.25 -7.02 -8.56
CA ARG A 149 9.63 -5.61 -8.73
C ARG A 149 10.39 -5.06 -7.52
N LEU A 150 9.92 -5.35 -6.31
CA LEU A 150 10.37 -4.71 -5.07
C LEU A 150 11.49 -5.47 -4.34
N ALA A 151 11.54 -6.80 -4.45
CA ALA A 151 12.44 -7.64 -3.66
C ALA A 151 13.92 -7.30 -3.89
N ARG A 152 14.36 -7.25 -5.16
CA ARG A 152 15.78 -6.97 -5.49
C ARG A 152 16.24 -5.62 -4.95
N ARG A 153 15.43 -4.58 -5.12
CA ARG A 153 15.76 -3.22 -4.64
C ARG A 153 15.82 -3.17 -3.12
N THR A 154 14.84 -3.78 -2.45
CA THR A 154 14.77 -3.88 -0.99
C THR A 154 15.97 -4.63 -0.43
N MET A 155 16.24 -5.85 -0.92
CA MET A 155 17.37 -6.66 -0.48
C MET A 155 18.71 -5.93 -0.66
N THR A 156 18.90 -5.27 -1.81
CA THR A 156 20.13 -4.53 -2.11
C THR A 156 20.31 -3.33 -1.17
N ALA A 157 19.28 -2.50 -1.02
CA ALA A 157 19.33 -1.30 -0.17
C ALA A 157 19.54 -1.67 1.30
N VAL A 158 18.77 -2.64 1.80
CA VAL A 158 18.81 -3.10 3.18
C VAL A 158 20.12 -3.83 3.50
N SER A 159 20.58 -4.74 2.64
CA SER A 159 21.86 -5.43 2.86
C SER A 159 23.04 -4.45 2.86
N GLY A 160 23.06 -3.51 1.91
CA GLY A 160 24.09 -2.47 1.84
C GLY A 160 24.07 -1.52 3.04
N ALA A 161 22.90 -1.26 3.63
CA ALA A 161 22.76 -0.50 4.88
C ALA A 161 23.25 -1.31 6.09
N LEU A 162 22.89 -2.59 6.18
CA LEU A 162 23.33 -3.48 7.25
C LEU A 162 24.86 -3.61 7.26
N ASP A 163 25.48 -3.82 6.09
CA ASP A 163 26.94 -3.89 5.94
C ASP A 163 27.65 -2.60 6.37
N ARG A 164 27.07 -1.42 6.06
CA ARG A 164 27.61 -0.13 6.50
C ARG A 164 27.40 0.13 7.99
N SER A 165 26.31 -0.39 8.56
CA SER A 165 25.99 -0.26 9.98
C SER A 165 26.82 -1.19 10.86
N ALA A 166 27.25 -2.34 10.33
CA ALA A 166 28.22 -3.22 10.93
C ALA A 166 29.58 -2.51 10.93
N ARG A 167 29.88 -1.77 12.00
CA ARG A 167 31.15 -1.03 12.15
C ARG A 167 32.11 -1.78 13.06
N THR A 168 33.40 -1.64 12.80
CA THR A 168 34.51 -2.19 13.60
C THR A 168 35.43 -1.07 14.05
N SER A 169 35.98 -1.16 15.26
CA SER A 169 37.06 -0.28 15.74
C SER A 169 38.46 -0.75 15.35
N ARG A 170 38.54 -1.85 14.59
CA ARG A 170 39.79 -2.46 14.11
C ARG A 170 39.63 -2.90 12.64
N PRO A 171 39.53 -1.96 11.69
CA PRO A 171 39.59 -2.31 10.27
C PRO A 171 40.92 -3.01 9.96
N ARG A 172 40.84 -4.17 9.29
CA ARG A 172 42.02 -4.99 8.96
C ARG A 172 42.66 -4.61 7.64
N ARG A 173 41.93 -3.90 6.76
CA ARG A 173 42.41 -3.41 5.46
C ARG A 173 42.17 -1.91 5.36
N VAL A 174 43.02 -1.22 4.62
CA VAL A 174 42.92 0.23 4.40
C VAL A 174 41.61 0.60 3.70
N ALA A 175 41.12 -0.25 2.79
CA ALA A 175 39.85 -0.05 2.09
C ALA A 175 38.60 -0.14 2.99
N ASP A 176 38.72 -0.75 4.18
CA ASP A 176 37.61 -0.90 5.11
C ASP A 176 37.52 0.29 6.09
N ILE A 177 38.41 1.30 5.98
CA ILE A 177 38.47 2.45 6.89
C ILE A 177 37.45 3.52 6.48
N ASP A 178 36.62 3.95 7.43
CA ASP A 178 35.82 5.16 7.31
C ASP A 178 36.72 6.36 7.65
N TRP A 179 37.32 6.96 6.62
CA TRP A 179 38.31 8.02 6.78
C TRP A 179 37.75 9.27 7.42
N ASP A 180 36.58 9.73 6.98
CA ASP A 180 35.95 10.94 7.51
C ASP A 180 35.70 10.80 9.03
N ARG A 181 35.17 9.65 9.46
CA ARG A 181 34.91 9.40 10.87
C ARG A 181 36.17 9.12 11.68
N THR A 182 37.15 8.45 11.08
CA THR A 182 38.47 8.24 11.68
C THR A 182 39.19 9.58 11.89
N ILE A 183 39.13 10.49 10.92
CA ILE A 183 39.69 11.83 11.05
C ILE A 183 39.00 12.58 12.19
N ARG A 184 37.66 12.68 12.16
CA ARG A 184 36.90 13.38 13.22
C ARG A 184 37.18 12.85 14.63
N ALA A 185 37.24 11.53 14.79
CA ALA A 185 37.52 10.89 16.08
C ALA A 185 38.96 11.15 16.59
N ASN A 186 39.88 11.50 15.69
CA ASN A 186 41.29 11.73 16.00
C ASN A 186 41.74 13.17 15.76
N LEU A 187 40.84 14.12 15.49
CA LEU A 187 41.18 15.54 15.33
C LEU A 187 41.95 16.10 16.54
N LYS A 188 41.68 15.56 17.74
CA LYS A 188 42.45 15.85 18.97
C LYS A 188 43.95 15.47 18.90
N ASN A 189 44.34 14.64 17.94
CA ASN A 189 45.71 14.19 17.70
C ASN A 189 46.30 14.81 16.42
N TYR A 190 45.81 15.99 16.02
CA TYR A 190 46.38 16.73 14.91
C TYR A 190 47.75 17.30 15.29
N LEU A 191 48.75 17.08 14.43
CA LEU A 191 50.09 17.62 14.56
C LEU A 191 50.28 18.78 13.57
N PRO A 192 50.23 20.05 14.01
CA PRO A 192 50.32 21.22 13.14
C PRO A 192 51.60 21.26 12.32
N GLU A 193 52.72 20.85 12.91
CA GLU A 193 54.06 20.92 12.31
C GLU A 193 54.18 19.99 11.09
N ARG A 194 53.40 18.90 11.07
CA ARG A 194 53.38 17.90 10.01
C ARG A 194 52.11 17.93 9.16
N ARG A 195 51.18 18.84 9.47
CA ARG A 195 49.84 18.92 8.87
C ARG A 195 49.14 17.55 8.78
N THR A 196 49.31 16.70 9.79
CA THR A 196 48.88 15.29 9.75
C THR A 196 48.08 14.93 11.00
N VAL A 197 47.02 14.13 10.85
CA VAL A 197 46.25 13.55 11.95
C VAL A 197 46.77 12.14 12.23
N VAL A 198 47.20 11.84 13.46
CA VAL A 198 47.65 10.50 13.85
C VAL A 198 46.46 9.69 14.40
N PRO A 199 46.02 8.63 13.70
CA PRO A 199 44.85 7.87 14.11
C PRO A 199 45.18 6.95 15.30
N SER A 200 44.71 7.32 16.50
CA SER A 200 44.72 6.46 17.70
C SER A 200 43.54 5.48 17.73
N ARG A 201 42.41 5.88 17.14
CA ARG A 201 41.19 5.06 17.02
C ARG A 201 40.76 4.99 15.57
N MET A 202 40.95 3.83 14.93
CA MET A 202 40.44 3.62 13.58
C MET A 202 38.99 3.18 13.63
N VAL A 203 38.15 3.79 12.79
CA VAL A 203 36.76 3.37 12.59
C VAL A 203 36.68 2.81 11.18
N GLY A 204 36.13 1.61 11.05
CA GLY A 204 35.94 1.00 9.75
C GLY A 204 34.66 0.18 9.65
N TYR A 205 34.40 -0.34 8.48
CA TYR A 205 33.28 -1.24 8.21
C TYR A 205 33.68 -2.67 8.60
N ALA A 206 32.89 -3.29 9.45
CA ALA A 206 33.06 -4.68 9.86
C ALA A 206 32.64 -5.57 8.68
N ARG A 207 33.61 -6.08 7.92
CA ARG A 207 33.31 -7.18 7.00
C ARG A 207 32.88 -8.41 7.80
N ARG A 208 31.66 -8.88 7.53
CA ARG A 208 31.25 -10.29 7.64
C ARG A 208 31.59 -10.95 8.99
N GLN A 209 31.45 -10.24 10.11
CA GLN A 209 31.42 -10.84 11.44
C GLN A 209 30.03 -10.63 12.03
N ARG A 210 29.30 -11.76 12.16
CA ARG A 210 27.98 -11.95 12.77
C ARG A 210 26.99 -10.83 12.42
N ALA A 211 26.18 -11.09 11.39
CA ALA A 211 25.05 -10.28 10.95
C ALA A 211 24.53 -9.37 12.08
N VAL A 212 24.62 -8.06 11.88
CA VAL A 212 23.96 -7.11 12.78
C VAL A 212 22.48 -7.41 12.67
N LEU A 213 21.98 -8.20 13.61
CA LEU A 213 20.58 -8.57 13.72
C LEU A 213 19.84 -7.32 14.14
N ARG A 214 19.21 -6.63 13.19
CA ARG A 214 18.24 -5.58 13.48
C ARG A 214 16.87 -6.20 13.66
N ASP A 215 16.10 -5.64 14.58
CA ASP A 215 14.71 -6.01 14.76
C ASP A 215 13.85 -4.99 14.02
N VAL A 216 12.94 -5.46 13.16
CA VAL A 216 11.98 -4.63 12.44
C VAL A 216 10.59 -5.08 12.82
N THR A 217 9.81 -4.19 13.43
CA THR A 217 8.41 -4.46 13.77
C THR A 217 7.55 -3.57 12.90
N LEU A 218 6.79 -4.19 11.99
CA LEU A 218 5.80 -3.54 11.16
C LEU A 218 4.45 -3.65 11.86
N CYS A 219 3.85 -2.52 12.22
CA CYS A 219 2.53 -2.43 12.83
C CYS A 219 1.59 -1.75 11.82
N VAL A 220 0.64 -2.49 11.26
CA VAL A 220 -0.14 -2.07 10.09
C VAL A 220 -1.61 -1.98 10.44
N ASP A 221 -2.17 -0.80 10.23
CA ASP A 221 -3.59 -0.53 10.38
C ASP A 221 -4.37 -1.23 9.27
N GLN A 222 -5.45 -1.89 9.67
CA GLN A 222 -6.32 -2.66 8.79
C GLN A 222 -7.70 -2.01 8.58
N SER A 223 -7.82 -0.72 8.86
CA SER A 223 -9.00 0.05 8.48
C SER A 223 -9.25 -0.01 6.97
N GLY A 224 -10.50 0.20 6.55
CA GLY A 224 -10.90 0.02 5.15
C GLY A 224 -10.12 0.91 4.16
N SER A 225 -9.68 2.09 4.61
CA SER A 225 -8.82 3.03 3.85
C SER A 225 -7.39 2.50 3.64
N MET A 226 -6.96 1.51 4.42
CA MET A 226 -5.57 1.02 4.46
C MET A 226 -5.33 -0.25 3.63
N ALA A 227 -6.33 -0.71 2.87
CA ALA A 227 -6.24 -1.98 2.14
C ALA A 227 -5.01 -2.08 1.22
N ALA A 228 -4.67 -1.02 0.49
CA ALA A 228 -3.46 -0.98 -0.34
C ALA A 228 -2.16 -1.05 0.50
N SER A 229 -2.12 -0.35 1.63
CA SER A 229 -0.98 -0.37 2.54
C SER A 229 -0.76 -1.75 3.16
N VAL A 230 -1.83 -2.51 3.45
CA VAL A 230 -1.73 -3.90 3.93
C VAL A 230 -1.07 -4.78 2.86
N VAL A 231 -1.43 -4.63 1.58
CA VAL A 231 -0.81 -5.38 0.46
C VAL A 231 0.70 -5.12 0.37
N TYR A 232 1.10 -3.85 0.31
CA TYR A 232 2.53 -3.51 0.24
C TYR A 232 3.30 -3.96 1.49
N SER A 233 2.72 -3.79 2.67
CA SER A 233 3.34 -4.21 3.93
C SER A 233 3.53 -5.72 4.02
N SER A 234 2.60 -6.49 3.45
CA SER A 234 2.72 -7.96 3.36
C SER A 234 3.88 -8.37 2.48
N VAL A 235 4.02 -7.75 1.29
CA VAL A 235 5.13 -8.02 0.37
C VAL A 235 6.46 -7.58 0.97
N PHE A 236 6.56 -6.38 1.54
CA PHE A 236 7.78 -5.93 2.20
C PHE A 236 8.13 -6.77 3.42
N GLY A 237 7.13 -7.12 4.23
CA GLY A 237 7.28 -8.03 5.37
C GLY A 237 7.92 -9.34 4.94
N ALA A 238 7.38 -9.99 3.90
CA ALA A 238 7.91 -11.24 3.37
C ALA A 238 9.35 -11.11 2.87
N VAL A 239 9.64 -10.05 2.11
CA VAL A 239 11.00 -9.77 1.62
C VAL A 239 11.97 -9.54 2.77
N LEU A 240 11.61 -8.75 3.78
CA LEU A 240 12.44 -8.49 4.95
C LEU A 240 12.64 -9.76 5.80
N ALA A 241 11.61 -10.58 5.97
CA ALA A 241 11.66 -11.84 6.70
C ALA A 241 12.61 -12.87 6.06
N SER A 242 12.77 -12.83 4.73
CA SER A 242 13.74 -13.67 4.02
C SER A 242 15.21 -13.32 4.32
N MET A 243 15.47 -12.15 4.92
CA MET A 243 16.81 -11.66 5.20
C MET A 243 17.31 -12.13 6.58
N ARG A 244 18.27 -13.05 6.62
CA ARG A 244 18.84 -13.61 7.87
C ARG A 244 19.42 -12.58 8.86
N SER A 245 19.77 -11.40 8.37
CA SER A 245 20.31 -10.31 9.18
C SER A 245 19.22 -9.42 9.81
N LEU A 246 17.95 -9.70 9.53
CA LEU A 246 16.80 -9.03 10.12
C LEU A 246 15.94 -10.05 10.86
N ARG A 247 15.40 -9.63 12.00
CA ARG A 247 14.26 -10.28 12.61
C ARG A 247 13.05 -9.38 12.35
N THR A 248 12.13 -9.86 11.52
CA THR A 248 10.95 -9.10 11.11
C THR A 248 9.74 -9.65 11.85
N SER A 249 8.96 -8.77 12.47
CA SER A 249 7.65 -9.06 13.03
C SER A 249 6.62 -8.23 12.29
N LEU A 250 5.47 -8.81 11.99
CA LEU A 250 4.36 -8.12 11.33
C LEU A 250 3.10 -8.29 12.18
N VAL A 251 2.61 -7.17 12.66
CA VAL A 251 1.40 -7.06 13.46
C VAL A 251 0.40 -6.25 12.66
N VAL A 252 -0.81 -6.78 12.51
CA VAL A 252 -1.93 -6.05 11.90
C VAL A 252 -2.96 -5.77 12.98
N PHE A 253 -3.64 -4.64 12.87
CA PHE A 253 -4.61 -4.24 13.88
C PHE A 253 -5.80 -3.48 13.31
N ASP A 254 -6.93 -3.64 13.99
CA ASP A 254 -8.15 -2.86 13.87
C ASP A 254 -8.60 -2.47 15.30
N THR A 255 -9.70 -3.05 15.82
CA THR A 255 -10.03 -3.09 17.26
C THR A 255 -9.35 -4.23 18.02
N SER A 256 -8.84 -5.21 17.27
CA SER A 256 -8.08 -6.35 17.76
C SER A 256 -6.66 -6.29 17.20
N VAL A 257 -5.73 -7.00 17.84
CA VAL A 257 -4.34 -7.07 17.42
C VAL A 257 -4.03 -8.51 17.04
N VAL A 258 -3.53 -8.71 15.83
CA VAL A 258 -3.17 -10.02 15.29
C VAL A 258 -1.70 -10.01 14.89
N ASP A 259 -0.94 -10.95 15.46
CA ASP A 259 0.45 -11.17 15.10
C ASP A 259 0.52 -12.15 13.93
N LEU A 260 1.02 -11.67 12.79
CA LEU A 260 1.16 -12.44 11.55
C LEU A 260 2.63 -12.76 11.23
N THR A 261 3.51 -12.71 12.24
CA THR A 261 4.94 -12.95 12.07
C THR A 261 5.23 -14.33 11.49
N ASP A 262 4.47 -15.37 11.87
CA ASP A 262 4.68 -16.73 11.38
C ASP A 262 4.22 -16.92 9.92
N GLN A 263 3.27 -16.11 9.46
CA GLN A 263 2.70 -16.14 8.10
C GLN A 263 3.50 -15.29 7.10
N LEU A 264 4.59 -14.64 7.52
CA LEU A 264 5.42 -13.78 6.66
C LEU A 264 5.98 -14.48 5.41
N HIS A 265 6.05 -15.81 5.40
CA HIS A 265 6.54 -16.59 4.27
C HIS A 265 5.49 -16.79 3.15
N ASP A 266 4.20 -16.59 3.44
CA ASP A 266 3.11 -16.63 2.47
C ASP A 266 2.30 -15.32 2.51
N PRO A 267 2.71 -14.30 1.74
CA PRO A 267 2.01 -13.01 1.70
C PRO A 267 0.57 -13.14 1.19
N VAL A 268 0.22 -14.18 0.43
CA VAL A 268 -1.16 -14.38 -0.04
C VAL A 268 -2.00 -14.89 1.13
N GLU A 269 -1.55 -15.91 1.84
CA GLU A 269 -2.23 -16.41 3.03
C GLU A 269 -2.40 -15.31 4.08
N LEU A 270 -1.36 -14.50 4.28
CA LEU A 270 -1.40 -13.34 5.17
C LEU A 270 -2.54 -12.38 4.80
N LEU A 271 -2.65 -12.00 3.53
CA LEU A 271 -3.69 -11.09 3.05
C LEU A 271 -5.12 -11.65 3.21
N PHE A 272 -5.30 -12.96 3.13
CA PHE A 272 -6.60 -13.59 3.38
C PHE A 272 -6.86 -13.89 4.86
N GLY A 273 -5.83 -13.85 5.71
CA GLY A 273 -5.94 -13.96 7.16
C GLY A 273 -6.28 -12.64 7.85
N THR A 274 -6.09 -11.51 7.17
CA THR A 274 -6.38 -10.17 7.69
C THR A 274 -7.88 -9.87 7.53
N GLN A 275 -8.54 -9.31 8.56
CA GLN A 275 -9.97 -8.97 8.54
C GLN A 275 -10.16 -7.45 8.40
N LEU A 276 -10.55 -6.97 7.21
CA LEU A 276 -10.73 -5.52 6.99
C LEU A 276 -12.04 -5.07 7.64
N GLY A 277 -11.95 -4.27 8.71
CA GLY A 277 -13.07 -3.48 9.21
C GLY A 277 -13.44 -3.70 10.67
N GLY A 278 -13.71 -2.57 11.35
CA GLY A 278 -14.20 -2.52 12.72
C GLY A 278 -13.26 -1.68 13.60
N GLY A 279 -13.49 -0.37 13.65
CA GLY A 279 -12.75 0.59 14.49
C GLY A 279 -11.22 0.54 14.33
N THR A 280 -10.52 1.37 15.12
CA THR A 280 -9.06 1.41 15.15
C THR A 280 -8.61 1.67 16.59
N ASP A 281 -7.74 0.82 17.14
CA ASP A 281 -7.12 1.00 18.45
C ASP A 281 -5.59 0.95 18.31
N ILE A 282 -5.00 2.10 17.98
CA ILE A 282 -3.56 2.25 17.72
C ILE A 282 -2.80 2.05 19.04
N ASN A 283 -3.29 2.61 20.15
CA ASN A 283 -2.73 2.46 21.48
C ASN A 283 -2.51 0.99 21.85
N ARG A 284 -3.52 0.13 21.66
CA ARG A 284 -3.43 -1.30 21.96
C ARG A 284 -2.42 -2.01 21.06
N ALA A 285 -2.38 -1.67 19.78
CA ALA A 285 -1.42 -2.24 18.83
C ALA A 285 0.03 -1.88 19.21
N ILE A 286 0.28 -0.62 19.58
CA ILE A 286 1.58 -0.15 20.07
C ILE A 286 1.96 -0.89 21.37
N ALA A 287 1.01 -1.06 22.30
CA ALA A 287 1.26 -1.78 23.54
C ALA A 287 1.70 -3.23 23.30
N TYR A 288 1.06 -3.94 22.37
CA TYR A 288 1.44 -5.29 21.98
C TYR A 288 2.83 -5.32 21.35
N CYS A 289 3.08 -4.45 20.36
CA CYS A 289 4.38 -4.37 19.68
C CYS A 289 5.53 -4.03 20.62
N GLN A 290 5.29 -3.17 21.62
CA GLN A 290 6.27 -2.86 22.65
C GLN A 290 6.70 -4.12 23.43
N GLY A 291 5.79 -5.08 23.64
CA GLY A 291 6.08 -6.37 24.28
C GLY A 291 6.94 -7.31 23.42
N LEU A 292 6.91 -7.18 22.09
CA LEU A 292 7.74 -7.97 21.16
C LEU A 292 9.19 -7.49 21.13
N ILE A 293 9.42 -6.22 21.45
CA ILE A 293 10.73 -5.58 21.31
C ILE A 293 11.63 -5.94 22.50
N THR A 294 12.61 -6.80 22.24
CA THR A 294 13.58 -7.27 23.24
C THR A 294 14.89 -6.49 23.26
N ARG A 295 15.21 -5.76 22.17
CA ARG A 295 16.48 -5.02 22.02
C ARG A 295 16.23 -3.60 21.49
N PRO A 296 15.77 -2.67 22.34
CA PRO A 296 15.39 -1.30 21.94
C PRO A 296 16.42 -0.59 21.04
N ALA A 297 17.70 -0.61 21.42
CA ALA A 297 18.79 0.05 20.70
C ALA A 297 19.10 -0.54 19.31
N ASP A 298 18.56 -1.71 18.97
CA ASP A 298 18.71 -2.33 17.66
C ASP A 298 17.37 -2.54 16.92
N SER A 299 16.30 -1.95 17.46
CA SER A 299 14.93 -2.10 16.95
C SER A 299 14.45 -0.88 16.18
N ILE A 300 13.73 -1.15 15.09
CA ILE A 300 13.01 -0.20 14.26
C ILE A 300 11.54 -0.58 14.34
N PHE A 301 10.71 0.34 14.78
CA PHE A 301 9.26 0.18 14.81
C PHE A 301 8.64 1.09 13.76
N ILE A 302 7.85 0.51 12.86
CA ILE A 302 7.18 1.23 11.77
C ILE A 302 5.68 1.07 11.96
N LEU A 303 4.99 2.17 12.24
CA LEU A 303 3.54 2.25 12.27
C LEU A 303 3.04 2.70 10.90
N ILE A 304 2.12 1.95 10.30
CA ILE A 304 1.49 2.27 9.02
C ILE A 304 0.00 2.48 9.31
N SER A 305 -0.42 3.74 9.40
CA SER A 305 -1.78 4.13 9.80
C SER A 305 -2.10 5.54 9.31
N ASP A 306 -3.38 5.86 9.18
CA ASP A 306 -3.89 7.22 8.98
C ASP A 306 -3.97 8.03 10.30
N LEU A 307 -3.53 7.45 11.43
CA LEU A 307 -3.45 8.07 12.74
C LEU A 307 -4.79 8.45 13.37
N TYR A 308 -5.92 8.02 12.81
CA TYR A 308 -7.21 8.17 13.49
C TYR A 308 -7.29 7.16 14.65
N GLU A 309 -7.04 7.66 15.86
CA GLU A 309 -7.05 6.87 17.08
C GLU A 309 -8.49 6.71 17.61
N GLY A 310 -8.97 5.47 17.72
CA GLY A 310 -10.22 5.14 18.41
C GLY A 310 -10.02 4.70 19.87
N GLY A 311 -8.77 4.49 20.31
CA GLY A 311 -8.37 4.21 21.68
C GLY A 311 -8.04 5.47 22.50
N VAL A 312 -7.16 5.31 23.50
CA VAL A 312 -6.76 6.40 24.41
C VAL A 312 -5.55 7.15 23.85
N ARG A 313 -5.81 8.25 23.14
CA ARG A 313 -4.78 9.11 22.50
C ARG A 313 -3.61 9.49 23.42
N GLU A 314 -3.88 9.91 24.65
CA GLU A 314 -2.81 10.31 25.59
C GLU A 314 -1.88 9.14 25.94
N GLU A 315 -2.43 7.93 26.01
CA GLU A 315 -1.66 6.73 26.28
C GLU A 315 -0.86 6.28 25.07
N MET A 316 -1.43 6.38 23.86
CA MET A 316 -0.72 6.18 22.61
C MET A 316 0.54 7.06 22.56
N LEU A 317 0.40 8.37 22.78
CA LEU A 317 1.52 9.32 22.77
C LEU A 317 2.55 9.01 23.86
N ARG A 318 2.10 8.64 25.06
CA ARG A 318 2.99 8.27 26.18
C ARG A 318 3.80 7.01 25.85
N ARG A 319 3.20 6.00 25.23
CA ARG A 319 3.87 4.76 24.82
C ARG A 319 4.89 5.03 23.74
N VAL A 320 4.54 5.83 22.73
CA VAL A 320 5.49 6.24 21.69
C VAL A 320 6.68 6.99 22.30
N ALA A 321 6.43 7.93 23.20
CA ALA A 321 7.49 8.65 23.90
C ALA A 321 8.42 7.69 24.69
N ALA A 322 7.84 6.70 25.39
CA ALA A 322 8.60 5.69 26.11
C ALA A 322 9.44 4.80 25.17
N MET A 323 8.89 4.40 24.02
CA MET A 323 9.61 3.63 23.01
C MET A 323 10.81 4.42 22.46
N THR A 324 10.60 5.67 22.05
CA THR A 324 11.67 6.55 21.58
C THR A 324 12.74 6.78 22.66
N ALA A 325 12.33 7.04 23.91
CA ALA A 325 13.24 7.22 25.03
C ALA A 325 14.07 5.96 25.35
N SER A 326 13.51 4.76 25.11
CA SER A 326 14.22 3.48 25.26
C SER A 326 15.26 3.22 24.15
N GLY A 327 15.29 4.05 23.11
CA GLY A 327 16.23 3.96 21.99
C GLY A 327 15.71 3.20 20.77
N ILE A 328 14.42 2.87 20.74
CA ILE A 328 13.73 2.33 19.55
C ILE A 328 13.61 3.45 18.52
N GLN A 329 13.92 3.13 17.26
CA GLN A 329 13.64 4.06 16.17
C GLN A 329 12.19 3.90 15.72
N VAL A 330 11.33 4.82 16.13
CA VAL A 330 9.92 4.87 15.76
C VAL A 330 9.77 5.68 14.47
N ILE A 331 9.06 5.13 13.48
CA ILE A 331 8.75 5.79 12.19
C ILE A 331 7.26 5.59 11.91
N VAL A 332 6.58 6.64 11.44
CA VAL A 332 5.16 6.58 11.10
C VAL A 332 4.99 6.85 9.61
N LEU A 333 4.38 5.89 8.91
CA LEU A 333 4.05 5.97 7.50
C LEU A 333 2.56 6.22 7.35
N LEU A 334 2.24 7.40 6.84
CA LEU A 334 0.88 7.82 6.55
C LEU A 334 0.45 7.20 5.23
N ALA A 335 -0.78 6.71 5.16
CA ALA A 335 -1.37 6.29 3.90
C ALA A 335 -1.45 7.49 2.92
N LEU A 336 -1.16 7.21 1.66
CA LEU A 336 -1.49 8.12 0.56
C LEU A 336 -2.89 7.76 0.10
N SER A 337 -3.81 8.72 0.13
CA SER A 337 -5.06 8.58 -0.62
C SER A 337 -4.75 8.82 -2.10
N ASP A 338 -5.35 8.03 -2.99
CA ASP A 338 -5.21 8.18 -4.45
C ASP A 338 -5.84 9.49 -4.97
N GLU A 339 -6.52 10.25 -4.12
CA GLU A 339 -7.19 11.52 -4.43
C GLU A 339 -6.31 12.75 -4.14
N GLY A 340 -5.06 12.56 -3.71
CA GLY A 340 -4.11 13.65 -3.50
C GLY A 340 -4.41 14.55 -2.28
N GLN A 341 -5.46 14.26 -1.51
CA GLN A 341 -5.70 14.91 -0.22
C GLN A 341 -5.12 14.06 0.92
N PRO A 342 -4.24 14.61 1.76
CA PRO A 342 -3.72 13.92 2.93
C PRO A 342 -4.87 13.57 3.89
N HIS A 343 -5.31 12.31 3.89
CA HIS A 343 -6.36 11.82 4.78
C HIS A 343 -5.72 11.14 6.00
N TYR A 344 -5.31 11.96 6.97
CA TYR A 344 -4.76 11.50 8.25
C TYR A 344 -5.04 12.51 9.38
N ASP A 345 -4.94 12.06 10.62
CA ASP A 345 -5.07 12.92 11.80
C ASP A 345 -3.84 13.84 11.96
N HIS A 346 -4.02 15.11 11.61
CA HIS A 346 -2.95 16.11 11.63
C HIS A 346 -2.50 16.47 13.07
N GLU A 347 -3.40 16.40 14.05
CA GLU A 347 -3.07 16.68 15.45
C GLU A 347 -2.18 15.58 16.02
N ASN A 348 -2.49 14.31 15.71
CA ASN A 348 -1.66 13.19 16.10
C ASN A 348 -0.31 13.20 15.37
N ALA A 349 -0.29 13.48 14.07
CA ALA A 349 0.95 13.62 13.32
C ALA A 349 1.86 14.71 13.92
N GLN A 350 1.29 15.88 14.27
CA GLN A 350 2.05 16.97 14.89
C GLN A 350 2.54 16.61 16.31
N ALA A 351 1.70 15.94 17.10
CA ALA A 351 2.09 15.48 18.43
C ALA A 351 3.24 14.45 18.38
N LEU A 352 3.20 13.53 17.43
CA LEU A 352 4.27 12.55 17.20
C LEU A 352 5.56 13.23 16.71
N ALA A 353 5.46 14.22 15.84
CA ALA A 353 6.61 15.03 15.40
C ALA A 353 7.27 15.78 16.57
N ALA A 354 6.47 16.32 17.51
CA ALA A 354 6.98 16.94 18.73
C ALA A 354 7.74 15.96 19.64
N LEU A 355 7.47 14.65 19.54
CA LEU A 355 8.20 13.58 20.22
C LEU A 355 9.44 13.10 19.44
N GLY A 356 9.79 13.76 18.32
CA GLY A 356 10.90 13.37 17.45
C GLY A 356 10.60 12.16 16.57
N VAL A 357 9.32 11.80 16.42
CA VAL A 357 8.88 10.68 15.57
C VAL A 357 8.45 11.24 14.20
N PRO A 358 9.15 10.89 13.11
CA PRO A 358 8.79 11.38 11.79
C PRO A 358 7.51 10.69 11.31
N ALA A 359 6.52 11.50 10.93
CA ALA A 359 5.27 11.07 10.31
C ALA A 359 5.18 11.67 8.89
N PHE A 360 5.18 10.81 7.88
CA PHE A 360 5.12 11.23 6.48
C PHE A 360 4.54 10.15 5.59
N ALA A 361 4.05 10.57 4.43
CA ALA A 361 3.56 9.66 3.42
C ALA A 361 4.73 9.09 2.60
N CYS A 362 4.77 7.77 2.40
CA CYS A 362 5.86 7.09 1.69
C CYS A 362 5.30 6.23 0.56
N THR A 363 5.75 6.48 -0.66
CA THR A 363 5.43 5.57 -1.77
C THR A 363 6.14 4.23 -1.59
N PRO A 364 5.56 3.12 -2.08
CA PRO A 364 6.18 1.80 -2.01
C PRO A 364 7.60 1.77 -2.61
N ASP A 365 7.83 2.49 -3.71
CA ASP A 365 9.16 2.57 -4.34
C ASP A 365 10.22 3.32 -3.50
N ALA A 366 9.82 4.10 -2.50
CA ALA A 366 10.72 4.80 -1.58
C ALA A 366 11.01 3.98 -0.30
N PHE A 367 10.16 3.00 0.03
CA PHE A 367 10.30 2.19 1.24
C PHE A 367 11.66 1.47 1.37
N PRO A 368 12.27 0.90 0.30
CA PRO A 368 13.62 0.33 0.38
C PRO A 368 14.69 1.30 0.89
N GLU A 369 14.63 2.56 0.44
CA GLU A 369 15.59 3.59 0.81
C GLU A 369 15.36 4.11 2.22
N LEU A 370 14.08 4.19 2.64
CA LEU A 370 13.69 4.46 4.02
C LEU A 370 14.29 3.41 4.97
N MET A 371 14.09 2.12 4.67
CA MET A 371 14.61 1.03 5.49
C MET A 371 16.14 1.08 5.59
N ALA A 372 16.83 1.40 4.49
CA ALA A 372 18.27 1.61 4.51
C ALA A 372 18.67 2.79 5.42
N ALA A 373 17.95 3.92 5.35
CA ALA A 373 18.18 5.07 6.23
C ALA A 373 17.95 4.73 7.71
N ALA A 374 16.89 3.98 8.02
CA ALA A 374 16.56 3.53 9.37
C ALA A 374 17.66 2.62 9.94
N ILE A 375 18.08 1.59 9.20
CA ILE A 375 19.14 0.66 9.62
C ILE A 375 20.47 1.38 9.91
N GLU A 376 20.79 2.40 9.12
CA GLU A 376 21.98 3.23 9.32
C GLU A 376 21.86 4.25 10.45
N ARG A 377 20.66 4.41 11.03
CA ARG A 377 20.29 5.48 11.97
C ARG A 377 20.63 6.87 11.41
N ARG A 378 20.32 7.08 10.13
CA ARG A 378 20.35 8.43 9.53
C ARG A 378 19.14 9.23 10.00
N ASP A 379 19.23 10.56 9.87
CA ASP A 379 18.10 11.45 10.12
C ASP A 379 16.99 11.17 9.10
N ILE A 380 15.89 10.59 9.58
CA ILE A 380 14.76 10.17 8.75
C ILE A 380 13.93 11.36 8.31
N THR A 381 13.82 12.40 9.14
CA THR A 381 13.11 13.64 8.80
C THR A 381 13.81 14.32 7.62
N GLN A 382 15.14 14.47 7.69
CA GLN A 382 15.92 15.03 6.60
C GLN A 382 15.87 14.15 5.34
N TRP A 383 15.85 12.82 5.49
CA TRP A 383 15.68 11.91 4.36
C TRP A 383 14.31 12.09 3.69
N ALA A 384 13.24 12.18 4.48
CA ALA A 384 11.87 12.35 3.99
C ALA A 384 11.74 13.67 3.22
N GLU A 385 12.23 14.78 3.77
CA GLU A 385 12.23 16.08 3.09
C GLU A 385 12.92 16.03 1.74
N ARG A 386 14.09 15.40 1.64
CA ARG A 386 14.86 15.32 0.39
C ARG A 386 14.23 14.39 -0.65
N THR A 387 13.77 13.23 -0.22
CA THR A 387 13.29 12.18 -1.14
C THR A 387 11.86 12.45 -1.61
N LEU A 388 11.01 13.00 -0.72
CA LEU A 388 9.60 13.26 -1.03
C LEU A 388 9.42 14.58 -1.78
N SER A 389 10.20 15.64 -1.47
CA SER A 389 10.12 16.91 -2.21
C SER A 389 10.56 16.79 -3.68
N VAL A 390 11.48 15.87 -3.98
CA VAL A 390 11.96 15.61 -5.34
C VAL A 390 10.95 14.80 -6.16
N ARG A 391 10.18 13.92 -5.52
CA ARG A 391 9.18 13.07 -6.21
C ARG A 391 7.79 13.69 -6.32
N GLY A 392 7.45 14.70 -5.50
CA GLY A 392 6.18 15.44 -5.61
C GLY A 392 6.09 16.49 -6.74
N ARG A 393 7.05 16.51 -7.68
CA ARG A 393 7.06 17.41 -8.85
C ARG A 393 6.77 16.71 -10.19
N HIS A 394 6.33 15.46 -10.18
CA HIS A 394 6.04 14.70 -11.40
C HIS A 394 4.60 14.22 -11.45
#